data_AF-F8AGI1-F1
#
_entry.id   AF-F8AGI1-F1
#
_cell.length_a   1.000
_cell.length_b   1.000
_cell.length_c   1.000
_cell.angle_alpha   90.00
_cell.angle_beta   90.00
_cell.angle_gamma   90.00
#
_symmetry.space_group_name_H-M   'P 1'
#
loop_
_entity.id
_entity.type
_entity.pdbx_description
1 polymer ?
#
loop_
_entity_poly.entity_id
_entity_poly.type
_entity_poly.pdbx_seq_one_letter_code
_entity_poly.pdbx_strand_id
1 'polypeptide(L)'
;MTTSFEYFLVFEFDTVSQRLRVKGCTREELRDIVKRRKLKRVDDEFAGVIIQFFEMLLIERKFRDKAHLLFLTSEHRRDWIEVYSTDVRQLVAVKLFSSADLL
;
A
#
# COMPACT_ATOMS: atom_id res chain seq x y z
N MET A 1 -9.37 -25.10 10.39
CA MET A 1 -9.19 -23.63 10.28
C MET A 1 -8.38 -23.39 9.01
N THR A 2 -9.01 -22.94 7.93
CA THR A 2 -8.30 -22.51 6.73
C THR A 2 -7.60 -21.19 7.04
N THR A 3 -6.29 -21.23 7.23
CA THR A 3 -5.46 -20.02 7.33
C THR A 3 -5.49 -19.33 5.97
N SER A 4 -6.28 -18.26 5.87
CA SER A 4 -6.30 -17.41 4.68
C SER A 4 -5.01 -16.61 4.60
N PHE A 5 -4.25 -16.76 3.52
CA PHE A 5 -3.00 -16.07 3.27
C PHE A 5 -3.28 -14.86 2.36
N GLU A 6 -2.91 -13.66 2.79
CA GLU A 6 -3.07 -12.44 2.00
C GLU A 6 -1.70 -11.89 1.59
N TYR A 7 -1.60 -11.50 0.33
CA TYR A 7 -0.38 -10.93 -0.23
C TYR A 7 -0.62 -9.50 -0.72
N PHE A 8 0.33 -8.61 -0.42
CA PHE A 8 0.24 -7.18 -0.66
C PHE A 8 1.41 -6.71 -1.53
N LEU A 9 1.14 -5.75 -2.40
CA LEU A 9 2.15 -4.87 -2.96
C LEU A 9 2.18 -3.58 -2.15
N VAL A 10 3.31 -3.29 -1.52
CA VAL A 10 3.50 -2.15 -0.64
C VAL A 10 4.34 -1.09 -1.33
N PHE A 11 3.81 0.12 -1.36
CA PHE A 11 4.46 1.36 -1.75
C PHE A 11 4.79 2.14 -0.50
N GLU A 12 6.04 2.57 -0.35
CA GLU A 12 6.47 3.33 0.80
C GLU A 12 7.31 4.52 0.36
N PHE A 13 6.97 5.70 0.88
CA PHE A 13 7.69 6.93 0.65
C PHE A 13 8.21 7.49 1.97
N ASP A 14 9.53 7.65 2.06
CA ASP A 14 10.20 8.32 3.16
C ASP A 14 10.39 9.80 2.78
N THR A 15 9.72 10.70 3.49
CA THR A 15 9.63 12.12 3.12
C THR A 15 10.94 12.86 3.34
N VAL A 16 11.74 12.42 4.31
CA VAL A 16 13.03 13.02 4.66
C VAL A 16 14.06 12.70 3.57
N SER A 17 14.17 11.42 3.20
CA SER A 17 15.13 10.99 2.19
C SER A 17 14.61 11.09 0.75
N GLN A 18 13.33 11.43 0.58
CA GLN A 18 12.60 11.41 -0.69
C GLN A 18 12.78 10.09 -1.46
N ARG A 19 12.76 8.97 -0.73
CA ARG A 19 12.93 7.64 -1.32
C ARG A 19 11.61 6.91 -1.42
N LEU A 20 11.22 6.59 -2.65
CA LEU A 20 10.16 5.64 -2.95
C LEU A 20 10.71 4.21 -2.96
N ARG A 21 10.03 3.31 -2.26
CA ARG A 21 10.30 1.87 -2.27
C ARG A 21 9.02 1.12 -2.62
N VAL A 22 9.19 0.03 -3.36
CA VAL A 22 8.08 -0.87 -3.69
C VAL A 22 8.50 -2.29 -3.38
N LYS A 23 7.69 -3.04 -2.65
CA LYS A 23 7.96 -4.45 -2.34
C LYS A 23 6.67 -5.25 -2.17
N GLY A 24 6.72 -6.53 -2.51
CA GLY A 24 5.68 -7.46 -2.11
C GLY A 24 5.90 -7.94 -0.67
N CYS A 25 4.82 -8.23 0.06
CA CYS A 25 4.91 -8.85 1.38
C CYS A 25 3.61 -9.56 1.79
N THR A 26 3.72 -10.45 2.77
CA THR A 26 2.54 -11.09 3.39
C THR A 26 1.83 -10.14 4.34
N ARG A 27 0.64 -10.53 4.80
CA ARG A 27 -0.07 -9.84 5.89
C ARG A 27 0.77 -9.75 7.17
N GLU A 28 1.47 -10.80 7.58
CA GLU A 28 2.31 -10.76 8.79
C GLU A 28 3.46 -9.77 8.61
N GLU A 29 4.13 -9.80 7.47
CA GLU A 29 5.21 -8.87 7.17
C GLU A 29 4.73 -7.40 7.11
N LEU A 30 3.53 -7.15 6.56
CA LEU A 30 2.91 -5.82 6.57
C LEU A 30 2.68 -5.34 8.01
N ARG A 31 2.11 -6.18 8.88
CA ARG A 31 1.90 -5.85 10.30
C ARG A 31 3.22 -5.52 11.00
N ASP A 32 4.26 -6.30 10.71
CA ASP A 32 5.61 -6.07 11.24
C ASP A 32 6.18 -4.73 10.79
N ILE A 33 6.02 -4.36 9.51
CA ILE A 33 6.44 -3.06 8.98
C ILE A 33 5.71 -1.93 9.69
N VAL A 34 4.38 -2.01 9.78
CA VAL A 34 3.53 -1.00 10.42
C VAL A 34 3.95 -0.78 11.86
N LYS A 35 4.11 -1.87 12.62
CA LYS A 35 4.52 -1.83 14.03
C LYS A 35 5.93 -1.26 14.20
N ARG A 36 6.93 -1.77 13.49
CA ARG A 36 8.33 -1.33 13.63
C ARG A 36 8.51 0.14 13.27
N ARG A 37 7.74 0.63 12.31
CA ARG A 37 7.80 2.03 11.85
C ARG A 37 6.82 2.97 12.55
N LYS A 38 6.03 2.46 13.49
CA LYS A 38 5.00 3.21 14.24
C LYS A 38 3.99 3.91 13.32
N LEU A 39 3.69 3.27 12.19
CA LEU A 39 2.73 3.78 11.21
C LEU A 39 1.31 3.68 11.78
N LYS A 40 0.51 4.73 11.56
CA LYS A 40 -0.91 4.78 11.92
C LYS A 40 -1.75 4.56 10.68
N ARG A 41 -2.83 3.80 10.81
CA ARG A 41 -3.79 3.61 9.72
C ARG A 41 -4.53 4.93 9.44
N VAL A 42 -4.79 5.20 8.16
CA VAL A 42 -5.54 6.37 7.68
C VAL A 42 -6.78 5.83 6.96
N ASP A 43 -7.95 6.07 7.53
CA ASP A 43 -9.23 5.53 7.03
C ASP A 43 -10.22 6.63 6.59
N ASP A 44 -9.78 7.90 6.58
CA ASP A 44 -10.59 9.07 6.21
C ASP A 44 -10.28 9.54 4.77
N GLU A 45 -10.81 10.71 4.40
CA GLU A 45 -10.58 11.33 3.09
C GLU A 45 -9.10 11.58 2.76
N PHE A 46 -8.24 11.71 3.78
CA PHE A 46 -6.81 11.91 3.61
C PHE A 46 -6.13 10.68 2.99
N ALA A 47 -6.70 9.48 3.18
CA ALA A 47 -6.22 8.27 2.53
C ALA A 47 -6.24 8.41 1.00
N GLY A 48 -7.27 9.04 0.44
CA GLY A 48 -7.39 9.30 -1.00
C GLY A 48 -6.29 10.21 -1.52
N VAL A 49 -5.95 11.26 -0.77
CA VAL A 49 -4.86 12.19 -1.12
C VAL A 49 -3.52 11.48 -1.16
N ILE A 50 -3.25 10.61 -0.18
CA ILE A 50 -2.01 9.82 -0.14
C ILE A 50 -1.94 8.85 -1.34
N ILE A 51 -3.04 8.19 -1.69
CA ILE A 51 -3.10 7.30 -2.86
C ILE A 51 -2.76 8.06 -4.15
N GLN A 52 -3.40 9.20 -4.38
CA GLN A 52 -3.14 10.06 -5.55
C GLN A 52 -1.68 10.55 -5.59
N PHE A 53 -1.11 10.90 -4.44
CA PHE A 53 0.31 11.25 -4.32
C PHE A 53 1.21 10.09 -4.79
N PHE A 54 0.93 8.86 -4.37
CA PHE A 54 1.70 7.69 -4.82
C PHE A 54 1.53 7.41 -6.31
N GLU A 55 0.33 7.56 -6.87
CA GLU A 55 0.11 7.40 -8.31
C GLU A 55 0.98 8.37 -9.12
N MET A 56 0.95 9.65 -8.76
CA MET A 56 1.77 10.68 -9.40
C MET A 56 3.27 10.37 -9.28
N LEU A 57 3.72 9.99 -8.08
CA LEU A 57 5.13 9.69 -7.82
C LEU A 57 5.61 8.44 -8.58
N LEU A 58 4.75 7.42 -8.73
CA LEU A 58 5.05 6.23 -9.51
C LEU A 58 5.15 6.57 -11.00
N ILE A 59 4.28 7.43 -11.54
CA ILE A 59 4.36 7.90 -12.92
C ILE A 59 5.66 8.68 -13.16
N GLU A 60 5.97 9.64 -12.29
CA GLU A 60 7.18 10.48 -12.38
C GLU A 60 8.45 9.62 -12.40
N ARG A 61 8.50 8.59 -11.55
CA ARG A 61 9.63 7.64 -11.47
C ARG A 61 9.56 6.49 -12.47
N LYS A 62 8.67 6.58 -13.47
CA LYS A 62 8.50 5.62 -14.59
C LYS A 62 8.07 4.21 -14.17
N PHE A 63 7.40 4.06 -13.03
CA PHE A 63 6.77 2.82 -12.57
C PHE A 63 5.31 2.69 -13.05
N ARG A 64 5.08 2.75 -14.36
CA ARG A 64 3.73 2.87 -14.95
C ARG A 64 2.80 1.72 -14.58
N ASP A 65 3.25 0.47 -14.66
CA ASP A 65 2.40 -0.70 -14.37
C ASP A 65 1.92 -0.71 -12.91
N LYS A 66 2.78 -0.26 -12.00
CA LYS A 66 2.46 -0.15 -10.58
C LYS A 66 1.48 0.98 -10.29
N ALA A 67 1.62 2.11 -10.99
CA ALA A 67 0.65 3.21 -10.90
C ALA A 67 -0.73 2.74 -11.41
N HIS A 68 -0.76 2.01 -12.52
CA HIS A 68 -2.00 1.47 -13.08
C HIS A 68 -2.69 0.50 -12.13
N LEU A 69 -1.92 -0.39 -11.48
CA LEU A 69 -2.47 -1.32 -10.48
C LEU A 69 -3.08 -0.60 -9.27
N LEU A 70 -2.42 0.46 -8.78
CA LEU A 70 -2.92 1.26 -7.68
C LEU A 70 -4.24 1.94 -8.06
N PHE A 71 -4.28 2.57 -9.24
CA PHE A 71 -5.46 3.22 -9.80
C PHE A 71 -6.64 2.26 -9.93
N LEU A 72 -6.47 1.14 -10.64
CA LEU A 72 -7.53 0.14 -10.83
C LEU A 72 -8.09 -0.39 -9.51
N THR A 73 -7.23 -0.64 -8.51
CA THR A 73 -7.69 -1.13 -7.22
C THR A 73 -8.47 -0.06 -6.45
N SER A 74 -8.07 1.22 -6.59
CA SER A 74 -8.75 2.33 -5.93
C SER A 74 -10.17 2.57 -6.44
N GLU A 75 -10.40 2.33 -7.73
CA GLU A 75 -11.71 2.49 -8.37
C GLU A 75 -12.65 1.31 -8.10
N HIS A 76 -12.11 0.09 -8.04
CA HIS A 76 -12.93 -1.13 -7.98
C HIS A 76 -13.05 -1.74 -6.58
N ARG A 77 -12.05 -1.57 -5.69
CA ARG A 77 -12.00 -2.24 -4.37
C ARG A 77 -11.23 -1.41 -3.34
N ARG A 78 -11.86 -0.36 -2.78
CA ARG A 78 -11.26 0.43 -1.70
C ARG A 78 -10.82 -0.40 -0.49
N ASP A 79 -11.56 -1.46 -0.15
CA ASP A 79 -11.23 -2.36 0.96
C ASP A 79 -9.92 -3.14 0.75
N TRP A 80 -9.38 -3.14 -0.47
CA TRP A 80 -8.12 -3.79 -0.82
C TRP A 80 -6.92 -2.86 -0.68
N ILE A 81 -7.14 -1.58 -0.41
CA ILE A 81 -6.07 -0.61 -0.19
C ILE A 81 -6.05 -0.23 1.28
N GLU A 82 -4.88 -0.38 1.89
CA GLU A 82 -4.64 0.07 3.25
C GLU A 82 -3.60 1.18 3.23
N VAL A 83 -3.97 2.33 3.80
CA VAL A 83 -3.11 3.50 3.86
C VAL A 83 -2.61 3.68 5.28
N TYR A 84 -1.32 3.93 5.40
CA TYR A 84 -0.65 4.15 6.67
C TYR A 84 0.29 5.34 6.60
N SER A 85 0.37 6.10 7.69
CA SER A 85 1.12 7.35 7.75
C SER A 85 1.81 7.56 9.09
N THR A 86 2.93 8.27 9.05
CA THR A 86 3.59 8.98 10.15
C THR A 86 4.08 10.33 9.61
N ASP A 87 4.57 11.18 10.50
CA ASP A 87 5.15 12.49 10.14
C ASP A 87 6.26 12.41 9.08
N VAL A 88 6.95 11.27 8.96
CA VAL A 88 8.10 11.10 8.07
C VAL A 88 7.93 9.99 7.02
N ARG A 89 6.81 9.26 7.04
CA ARG A 89 6.57 8.14 6.12
C ARG A 89 5.12 8.02 5.72
N GLN A 90 4.91 7.81 4.42
CA GLN A 90 3.64 7.40 3.85
C GLN A 90 3.79 5.98 3.32
N LEU A 91 2.76 5.14 3.50
CA LEU A 91 2.74 3.77 3.04
C LEU A 91 1.35 3.42 2.51
N VAL A 92 1.31 2.86 1.30
CA VAL A 92 0.09 2.33 0.67
C VAL A 92 0.32 0.85 0.40
N ALA A 93 -0.52 0.00 0.97
CA ALA A 93 -0.51 -1.43 0.74
C ALA A 93 -1.73 -1.82 -0.10
N VAL A 94 -1.49 -2.42 -1.26
CA VAL A 94 -2.52 -2.89 -2.18
C VAL A 94 -2.58 -4.40 -2.10
N LYS A 95 -3.70 -4.96 -1.63
CA LYS A 95 -3.96 -6.39 -1.61
C LYS A 95 -4.01 -6.91 -3.04
N LEU A 96 -3.22 -7.93 -3.35
CA LEU A 96 -3.18 -8.57 -4.66
C LEU A 96 -4.11 -9.78 -4.73
N PHE A 97 -4.08 -10.62 -3.71
CA PHE A 97 -4.96 -11.78 -3.60
C PHE A 97 -5.09 -12.26 -2.16
N SER A 98 -6.16 -12.99 -1.89
CA SER A 98 -6.32 -13.86 -0.73
C SER A 98 -6.28 -15.32 -1.18
N SER A 99 -5.70 -16.22 -0.40
CA SER A 99 -5.81 -17.66 -0.69
C SER A 99 -7.25 -18.18 -0.59
N ALA A 100 -8.14 -17.43 0.09
CA ALA A 100 -9.57 -17.70 0.08
C ALA A 100 -10.25 -17.34 -1.26
N ASP A 101 -9.64 -16.49 -2.09
CA ASP A 101 -10.15 -16.14 -3.44
C ASP A 101 -9.76 -17.20 -4.49
N LEU A 102 -8.89 -18.16 -4.12
CA LEU A 102 -8.37 -19.22 -5.00
C LEU A 102 -9.07 -20.58 -4.80
N LEU A 103 -10.06 -20.64 -3.90
CA LEU A 103 -10.87 -21.81 -3.56
C LEU A 103 -12.31 -21.64 -4.05
#